data_AF-A0A922XHJ6-F1
#
_entry.id   AF-A0A922XHJ6-F1
#
_cell.length_a   1.000
_cell.length_b   1.000
_cell.length_c   1.000
_cell.angle_alpha   90.00
_cell.angle_beta   90.00
_cell.angle_gamma   90.00
#
_symmetry.space_group_name_H-M   'P 1'
#
loop_
_entity.id
_entity.type
_entity.pdbx_description
1 polymer ?
#
loop_
_entity_poly.entity_id
_entity_poly.type
_entity_poly.pdbx_seq_one_letter_code
_entity_poly.pdbx_strand_id
1 'polypeptide(L)'
;MASILGRRYLRCHHGGMCHHYRGQKNAPEFYIGEFSIRVNLALLTPELMAPEKGYWPLKDVPVIRLEHGDRALAVCKWGLLPSWWKPKKEDEKPDATQKGMYNAKSETVDTKPSYRSAFKSRRCLLLGAKFEEKGHYFSLPDDRPFAFAGLWESWHDGEIVSCTMLTTEPNEEVRGVGHHR
;
A
#
# COMPACT_ATOMS: atom_id res chain seq x y z
N MET A 1 -7.06 -2.16 -17.13
CA MET A 1 -6.17 -1.47 -16.19
C MET A 1 -6.15 -0.01 -16.58
N ALA A 2 -6.59 0.90 -15.72
CA ALA A 2 -6.55 2.32 -16.02
C ALA A 2 -5.09 2.78 -16.14
N SER A 3 -4.71 3.38 -17.27
CA SER A 3 -3.37 3.93 -17.46
C SER A 3 -3.19 5.14 -16.55
N ILE A 4 -2.20 5.07 -15.66
CA ILE A 4 -1.78 6.20 -14.83
C ILE A 4 -1.07 7.21 -15.74
N LEU A 5 -1.78 8.24 -16.19
CA LEU A 5 -1.29 9.24 -17.15
C LEU A 5 -1.45 10.68 -16.64
N GLY A 6 -0.66 11.16 -15.68
CA GLY A 6 -0.66 12.58 -15.32
C GLY A 6 0.75 13.12 -15.06
N ARG A 7 1.31 13.88 -16.02
CA ARG A 7 2.58 14.60 -15.84
C ARG A 7 2.36 15.86 -15.01
N ARG A 8 2.86 15.86 -13.78
CA ARG A 8 3.36 17.07 -13.09
C ARG A 8 4.69 16.75 -12.43
N TYR A 9 5.77 17.16 -13.08
CA TYR A 9 7.15 17.03 -12.57
C TYR A 9 7.35 17.95 -11.36
N LEU A 10 7.04 17.47 -10.16
CA LEU A 10 7.54 18.06 -8.92
C LEU A 10 8.75 17.22 -8.47
N ARG A 11 9.94 17.82 -8.55
CA ARG A 11 11.18 17.20 -8.07
C ARG A 11 11.10 17.06 -6.55
N CYS A 12 11.14 15.83 -6.03
CA CYS A 12 11.22 15.58 -4.60
C CYS A 12 12.69 15.72 -4.13
N HIS A 13 12.92 16.40 -2.99
CA HIS A 13 14.25 16.59 -2.41
C HIS A 13 14.77 15.37 -1.63
N HIS A 14 13.97 14.32 -1.48
CA HIS A 14 14.34 13.11 -0.74
C HIS A 14 14.71 12.01 -1.74
N GLY A 15 15.98 11.87 -2.07
CA GLY A 15 16.47 10.77 -2.90
C GLY A 15 16.42 9.46 -2.13
N GLY A 16 15.59 8.49 -2.59
CA GLY A 16 15.75 7.09 -2.21
C GLY A 16 14.47 6.28 -2.08
N MET A 17 14.24 5.41 -3.08
CA MET A 17 13.38 4.21 -3.10
C MET A 17 11.86 4.35 -3.25
N CYS A 18 11.31 3.29 -3.84
CA CYS A 18 9.93 2.97 -4.27
C CYS A 18 8.87 2.88 -3.18
N HIS A 19 9.04 3.69 -2.13
CA HIS A 19 8.43 3.43 -0.84
C HIS A 19 7.73 4.66 -0.28
N HIS A 20 7.37 5.61 -1.16
CA HIS A 20 6.62 6.79 -0.78
C HIS A 20 5.42 7.00 -1.69
N TYR A 21 4.27 7.21 -1.08
CA TYR A 21 3.07 7.65 -1.77
C TYR A 21 2.26 8.57 -0.88
N ARG A 22 1.32 9.30 -1.47
CA ARG A 22 0.51 10.31 -0.79
C ARG A 22 -0.96 10.02 -1.00
N GLY A 23 -1.75 10.24 0.05
CA GLY A 23 -3.20 10.34 -0.03
C GLY A 23 -3.65 11.74 -0.44
N GLN A 24 -4.96 11.97 -0.42
CA GLN A 24 -5.58 13.25 -0.75
C GLN A 24 -6.77 13.50 0.19
N LYS A 25 -6.93 14.75 0.66
CA LYS A 25 -7.87 15.08 1.74
C LYS A 25 -9.34 14.74 1.42
N ASN A 26 -9.77 14.91 0.17
CA ASN A 26 -11.12 14.58 -0.29
C ASN A 26 -11.26 13.13 -0.80
N ALA A 27 -10.22 12.29 -0.66
CA ALA A 27 -10.27 10.91 -1.11
C ALA A 27 -11.29 10.00 -0.38
N PRO A 28 -11.67 10.22 0.90
CA PRO A 28 -12.69 9.40 1.54
C PRO A 28 -14.00 9.30 0.75
N GLU A 29 -14.52 10.44 0.26
CA GLU A 29 -15.77 10.48 -0.53
C GLU A 29 -15.64 9.69 -1.83
N PHE A 30 -14.49 9.84 -2.50
CA PHE A 30 -14.16 9.07 -3.70
C PHE A 30 -14.18 7.56 -3.42
N TYR A 31 -13.52 7.10 -2.34
CA TYR A 31 -13.47 5.67 -2.04
C TYR A 31 -14.82 5.09 -1.61
N ILE A 32 -15.64 5.86 -0.90
CA ILE A 32 -17.00 5.47 -0.55
C ILE A 32 -17.84 5.27 -1.81
N GLY A 33 -17.80 6.22 -2.75
CA GLY A 33 -18.55 6.14 -4.00
C GLY A 33 -18.03 5.04 -4.94
N GLU A 34 -16.73 5.05 -5.24
CA GLU A 34 -16.10 4.17 -6.23
C GLU A 34 -16.07 2.71 -5.79
N PHE A 35 -15.77 2.47 -4.51
CA PHE A 35 -15.59 1.11 -3.99
C PHE A 35 -16.76 0.64 -3.12
N SER A 36 -17.79 1.45 -2.86
CA SER A 36 -18.94 1.07 -2.02
C SER A 36 -18.51 0.47 -0.68
N ILE A 37 -17.66 1.19 0.06
CA ILE A 37 -17.05 0.69 1.30
C ILE A 37 -17.86 1.04 2.53
N ARG A 38 -17.92 0.12 3.49
CA ARG A 38 -18.28 0.44 4.87
C ARG A 38 -17.15 1.24 5.51
N VAL A 39 -17.49 2.36 6.14
CA VAL A 39 -16.53 3.22 6.83
C VAL A 39 -16.84 3.30 8.31
N ASN A 40 -15.80 3.19 9.13
CA ASN A 40 -15.83 3.67 10.49
C ASN A 40 -15.39 5.14 10.47
N LEU A 41 -16.28 6.06 10.87
CA LEU A 41 -15.99 7.49 10.89
C LEU A 41 -14.75 7.85 11.72
N ALA A 42 -14.44 7.04 12.75
CA ALA A 42 -13.23 7.22 13.57
C ALA A 42 -11.92 7.01 12.77
N LEU A 43 -11.98 6.33 11.62
CA LEU A 43 -10.83 6.14 10.73
C LEU A 43 -10.70 7.26 9.69
N LEU A 44 -11.69 8.14 9.53
CA LEU A 44 -11.65 9.21 8.52
C LEU A 44 -10.87 10.44 9.01
N THR A 45 -9.72 10.23 9.66
CA THR A 45 -8.87 11.32 10.13
C THR A 45 -7.98 11.84 8.99
N PRO A 46 -7.66 13.15 8.96
CA PRO A 46 -6.68 13.70 8.01
C PRO A 46 -5.31 12.99 8.10
N GLU A 47 -4.89 12.61 9.31
CA GLU A 47 -3.61 11.97 9.57
C GLU A 47 -3.54 10.57 8.96
N LEU A 48 -4.65 9.82 8.95
CA LEU A 48 -4.70 8.52 8.29
C LEU A 48 -4.91 8.66 6.78
N MET A 49 -5.82 9.54 6.33
CA MET A 49 -6.28 9.57 4.93
C MET A 49 -5.43 10.43 4.00
N ALA A 50 -4.69 11.41 4.55
CA ALA A 50 -3.81 12.29 3.79
C ALA A 50 -2.73 12.92 4.68
N PRO A 51 -1.85 12.10 5.30
CA PRO A 51 -0.77 12.62 6.15
C PRO A 51 0.11 13.60 5.36
N GLU A 52 0.51 14.69 6.01
CA GLU A 52 1.29 15.77 5.38
C GLU A 52 2.59 15.26 4.72
N LYS A 53 3.27 14.34 5.38
CA LYS A 53 4.51 13.71 4.91
C LYS A 53 4.29 12.52 3.98
N GLY A 54 3.04 12.15 3.68
CA GLY A 54 2.69 10.93 2.95
C GLY A 54 2.90 9.65 3.76
N TYR A 55 2.70 8.53 3.09
CA TYR A 55 2.82 7.18 3.64
C TYR A 55 4.22 6.61 3.40
N TRP A 56 4.75 5.97 4.44
CA TRP A 56 6.09 5.39 4.45
C TRP A 56 6.04 3.97 5.03
N PRO A 57 7.03 3.12 4.72
CA PRO A 57 7.07 1.77 5.26
C PRO A 57 7.15 1.75 6.78
N LEU A 58 6.68 0.63 7.35
CA LEU A 58 6.54 0.37 8.78
C LEU A 58 5.60 1.33 9.52
N LYS A 59 4.87 2.18 8.78
CA LYS A 59 3.77 3.01 9.27
C LYS A 59 2.43 2.40 8.91
N ASP A 60 1.41 2.84 9.63
CA ASP A 60 0.03 2.50 9.35
C ASP A 60 -0.45 3.22 8.10
N VAL A 61 -1.19 2.50 7.27
CA VAL A 61 -1.77 2.99 6.02
C VAL A 61 -3.24 2.56 5.92
N PRO A 62 -4.12 3.40 5.34
CA PRO A 62 -5.49 3.02 5.09
C PRO A 62 -5.56 2.03 3.93
N VAL A 63 -6.36 0.98 4.12
CA VAL A 63 -6.63 -0.02 3.09
C VAL A 63 -8.12 -0.29 2.99
N ILE A 64 -8.57 -0.74 1.82
CA ILE A 64 -9.85 -1.42 1.67
C ILE A 64 -9.59 -2.92 1.66
N ARG A 65 -10.26 -3.67 2.53
CA ARG A 65 -10.23 -5.14 2.54
C ARG A 65 -11.63 -5.70 2.75
N LEU A 66 -11.80 -7.00 2.51
CA LEU A 66 -13.05 -7.68 2.87
C LEU A 66 -13.11 -7.96 4.36
N GLU A 67 -14.22 -7.58 4.99
CA GLU A 67 -14.58 -7.89 6.38
C GLU A 67 -16.02 -8.40 6.40
N HIS A 68 -16.19 -9.66 6.80
CA HIS A 68 -17.49 -10.33 6.83
C HIS A 68 -18.26 -10.29 5.50
N GLY A 69 -17.55 -10.31 4.37
CA GLY A 69 -18.12 -10.28 3.02
C GLY A 69 -18.26 -8.88 2.41
N ASP A 70 -18.15 -7.82 3.22
CA ASP A 70 -18.23 -6.44 2.75
C ASP A 70 -16.85 -5.82 2.59
N ARG A 71 -16.73 -4.86 1.67
CA ARG A 71 -15.55 -4.00 1.60
C ARG A 71 -15.60 -2.99 2.75
N ALA A 72 -14.54 -2.91 3.54
CA ALA A 72 -14.44 -1.99 4.65
C ALA A 72 -13.11 -1.23 4.62
N LEU A 73 -13.14 0.02 5.06
CA LEU A 73 -11.93 0.77 5.40
C LEU A 73 -11.30 0.16 6.64
N ALA A 74 -10.02 -0.19 6.55
CA ALA A 74 -9.24 -0.73 7.64
C ALA A 74 -7.85 -0.09 7.67
N VAL A 75 -7.10 -0.35 8.74
CA VAL A 75 -5.72 0.10 8.92
C VAL A 75 -4.80 -1.10 8.89
N CYS A 76 -3.67 -0.98 8.19
CA CYS A 76 -2.62 -2.00 8.16
C CYS A 76 -1.25 -1.34 8.29
N LYS A 77 -0.32 -1.98 8.99
CA LYS A 77 1.09 -1.59 8.94
C LYS A 77 1.70 -1.98 7.59
N TRP A 78 2.32 -1.04 6.88
CA TRP A 78 2.93 -1.30 5.57
C TRP A 78 4.29 -2.00 5.72
N GLY A 79 4.31 -3.29 5.39
CA GLY A 79 5.42 -4.21 5.58
C GLY A 79 4.84 -5.52 6.09
N LEU A 80 4.59 -6.47 5.19
CA LEU A 80 3.83 -7.66 5.54
C LEU A 80 4.62 -8.55 6.51
N LEU A 81 3.95 -8.99 7.57
CA LEU A 81 4.42 -10.01 8.48
C LEU A 81 3.62 -11.29 8.21
N PRO A 82 4.24 -12.39 7.76
CA PRO A 82 3.53 -13.64 7.57
C PRO A 82 2.88 -14.12 8.88
N SER A 83 1.64 -14.61 8.80
CA SER A 83 0.89 -15.11 9.96
C SER A 83 1.60 -16.25 10.72
N TRP A 84 2.49 -16.99 10.04
CA TRP A 84 3.30 -18.06 10.63
C TRP A 84 4.67 -17.60 11.15
N TRP A 85 5.01 -16.31 11.03
CA TRP A 85 6.29 -15.78 11.49
C TRP A 85 6.46 -16.05 12.99
N LYS A 86 7.69 -16.41 13.36
CA LYS A 86 8.12 -16.58 14.75
C LYS A 86 9.51 -15.94 14.90
N PRO A 87 9.78 -15.25 16.02
CA PRO A 87 11.11 -14.72 16.28
C PRO A 87 12.13 -15.86 16.38
N LYS A 88 13.31 -15.70 15.78
CA LYS A 88 14.42 -16.66 15.87
C LYS A 88 15.32 -16.38 17.08
N LYS A 89 15.22 -15.19 17.65
CA LYS A 89 15.92 -14.73 18.86
C LYS A 89 14.90 -14.07 19.77
N GLU A 90 15.15 -14.13 21.08
CA GLU A 90 14.24 -13.57 22.10
C GLU A 90 13.93 -12.08 21.89
N ASP A 91 14.88 -11.31 21.36
CA ASP A 91 14.78 -9.88 21.12
C ASP A 91 14.42 -9.50 19.67
N GLU A 92 14.15 -10.48 18.80
CA GLU A 92 13.83 -10.22 17.39
C GLU A 92 12.45 -9.57 17.25
N LYS A 93 12.44 -8.30 16.84
CA LYS A 93 11.20 -7.56 16.59
C LYS A 93 10.62 -7.88 15.20
N PRO A 94 9.28 -7.92 15.05
CA PRO A 94 8.62 -8.08 13.75
C PRO A 94 9.14 -7.15 12.65
N ASP A 95 9.41 -5.89 13.01
CA ASP A 95 9.96 -4.85 12.11
C ASP A 95 11.23 -5.31 11.38
N ALA A 96 12.06 -6.19 11.98
CA ALA A 96 13.27 -6.71 11.33
C ALA A 96 12.93 -7.52 10.06
N THR A 97 11.88 -8.33 10.11
CA THR A 97 11.38 -9.09 8.95
C THR A 97 10.58 -8.19 8.00
N GLN A 98 9.72 -7.32 8.54
CA GLN A 98 8.86 -6.46 7.74
C GLN A 98 9.64 -5.49 6.83
N LYS A 99 10.88 -5.13 7.19
CA LYS A 99 11.78 -4.29 6.38
C LYS A 99 11.99 -4.78 4.93
N GLY A 100 11.89 -6.09 4.71
CA GLY A 100 12.04 -6.70 3.38
C GLY A 100 10.71 -6.97 2.66
N MET A 101 9.59 -6.55 3.22
CA MET A 101 8.25 -7.03 2.84
C MET A 101 7.25 -5.92 2.52
N TYR A 102 7.74 -4.71 2.22
CA TYR A 102 6.91 -3.57 1.81
C TYR A 102 6.25 -3.81 0.45
N ASN A 103 7.01 -4.41 -0.47
CA ASN A 103 6.59 -4.65 -1.85
C ASN A 103 6.73 -6.14 -2.19
N ALA A 104 5.78 -6.67 -2.94
CA ALA A 104 5.79 -8.02 -3.47
C ALA A 104 5.64 -8.01 -5.00
N LYS A 105 6.36 -8.90 -5.69
CA LYS A 105 6.33 -9.02 -7.15
C LYS A 105 5.09 -9.80 -7.56
N SER A 106 4.17 -9.18 -8.30
CA SER A 106 2.92 -9.80 -8.79
C SER A 106 3.17 -11.10 -9.54
N GLU A 107 4.33 -11.22 -10.19
CA GLU A 107 4.77 -12.37 -10.97
C GLU A 107 5.07 -13.62 -10.12
N THR A 108 5.20 -13.47 -8.79
CA THR A 108 5.63 -14.58 -7.89
C THR A 108 4.82 -14.67 -6.60
N VAL A 109 3.81 -13.82 -6.39
CA VAL A 109 3.05 -13.76 -5.13
C VAL A 109 2.20 -14.99 -4.87
N ASP A 110 1.82 -15.72 -5.91
CA ASP A 110 1.01 -16.95 -5.86
C ASP A 110 1.81 -18.18 -5.41
N THR A 111 3.14 -18.15 -5.55
CA THR A 111 4.05 -19.27 -5.25
C THR A 111 4.92 -19.04 -4.01
N LYS A 112 5.32 -17.79 -3.76
CA LYS A 112 6.20 -17.46 -2.62
C LYS A 112 5.54 -17.77 -1.26
N PRO A 113 6.19 -18.52 -0.36
CA PRO A 113 5.62 -18.92 0.94
C PRO A 113 5.08 -17.75 1.78
N SER A 114 5.76 -16.61 1.74
CA SER A 114 5.37 -15.41 2.48
C SER A 114 4.08 -14.75 1.99
N TYR A 115 3.65 -15.02 0.75
CA TYR A 115 2.55 -14.29 0.09
C TYR A 115 1.43 -15.20 -0.41
N ARG A 116 1.73 -16.45 -0.79
CA ARG A 116 0.78 -17.35 -1.48
C ARG A 116 -0.56 -17.56 -0.76
N SER A 117 -0.54 -17.58 0.57
CA SER A 117 -1.76 -17.74 1.37
C SER A 117 -2.60 -16.46 1.35
N ALA A 118 -1.96 -15.30 1.54
CA ALA A 118 -2.60 -13.99 1.46
C ALA A 118 -3.12 -13.70 0.04
N PHE A 119 -2.38 -14.07 -1.01
CA PHE A 119 -2.80 -13.88 -2.40
C PHE A 119 -4.16 -14.54 -2.70
N LYS A 120 -4.39 -15.74 -2.16
CA LYS A 120 -5.64 -16.47 -2.34
C LYS A 120 -6.84 -15.81 -1.67
N SER A 121 -6.68 -15.27 -0.46
CA SER A 121 -7.83 -14.94 0.42
C SER A 121 -7.77 -13.59 1.14
N ARG A 122 -6.62 -12.91 1.18
CA ARG A 122 -6.39 -11.67 1.91
C ARG A 122 -5.82 -10.58 0.99
N ARG A 123 -6.58 -10.27 -0.05
CA ARG A 123 -6.30 -9.11 -0.92
C ARG A 123 -6.82 -7.83 -0.28
N CYS A 124 -6.12 -6.73 -0.50
CA CYS A 124 -6.55 -5.39 -0.11
C CYS A 124 -6.19 -4.37 -1.19
N LEU A 125 -6.70 -3.16 -1.03
CA LEU A 125 -6.37 -1.99 -1.84
C LEU A 125 -5.72 -0.96 -0.92
N LEU A 126 -4.45 -0.60 -1.15
CA LEU A 126 -3.78 0.48 -0.41
C LEU A 126 -4.18 1.81 -1.04
N LEU A 127 -4.70 2.74 -0.25
CA LEU A 127 -5.34 3.96 -0.76
C LEU A 127 -4.32 5.07 -1.01
N GLY A 128 -4.27 5.60 -2.24
CA GLY A 128 -3.29 6.61 -2.62
C GLY A 128 -3.82 7.59 -3.67
N ALA A 129 -3.01 8.59 -3.99
CA ALA A 129 -3.32 9.60 -5.00
C ALA A 129 -2.10 9.96 -5.84
N LYS A 130 -0.89 9.84 -5.27
CA LYS A 130 0.39 10.04 -5.96
C LYS A 130 1.44 9.09 -5.40
N PHE A 131 2.36 8.57 -6.21
CA PHE A 131 3.55 7.88 -5.72
C PHE A 131 4.83 8.55 -6.21
N GLU A 132 5.92 8.36 -5.49
CA GLU A 132 7.22 8.94 -5.82
C GLU A 132 8.21 7.86 -6.25
N GLU A 133 8.84 8.05 -7.40
CA GLU A 133 9.98 7.26 -7.85
C GLU A 133 11.09 8.17 -8.37
N LYS A 134 12.32 7.93 -7.91
CA LYS A 134 13.51 8.61 -8.43
C LYS A 134 13.39 10.14 -8.41
N GLY A 135 12.73 10.70 -7.40
CA GLY A 135 12.49 12.13 -7.24
C GLY A 135 11.30 12.67 -8.05
N HIS A 136 10.45 11.81 -8.63
CA HIS A 136 9.33 12.20 -9.49
C HIS A 136 8.01 11.70 -8.92
N TYR A 137 6.99 12.56 -8.88
CA TYR A 137 5.63 12.16 -8.54
C TYR A 137 4.83 11.70 -9.77
N PHE A 138 4.10 10.61 -9.61
CA PHE A 138 3.21 10.02 -10.59
C PHE A 138 1.77 10.05 -10.07
N SER A 139 0.83 10.52 -10.88
CA SER A 139 -0.60 10.57 -10.57
C SER A 139 -1.45 10.22 -11.80
N LEU A 140 -2.76 10.06 -11.59
CA LEU A 140 -3.73 10.00 -12.68
C LEU A 140 -3.85 11.38 -13.38
N PRO A 141 -4.25 11.44 -14.67
CA PRO A 141 -4.32 12.69 -15.44
C PRO A 141 -5.17 13.78 -14.79
N ASP A 142 -6.26 13.36 -14.18
CA ASP A 142 -7.26 14.18 -13.51
C ASP A 142 -6.93 14.42 -12.03
N ASP A 143 -5.72 14.02 -11.58
CA ASP A 143 -5.30 14.07 -10.17
C ASP A 143 -6.26 13.34 -9.21
N ARG A 144 -7.14 12.44 -9.72
CA ARG A 144 -8.06 11.71 -8.85
C ARG A 144 -7.35 10.64 -8.02
N PRO A 145 -7.90 10.27 -6.85
CA PRO A 145 -7.35 9.18 -6.05
C PRO A 145 -7.41 7.84 -6.80
N PHE A 146 -6.56 6.91 -6.38
CA PHE A 146 -6.52 5.55 -6.89
C PHE A 146 -6.13 4.58 -5.77
N ALA A 147 -6.00 3.29 -6.08
CA ALA A 147 -5.47 2.35 -5.10
C ALA A 147 -4.46 1.40 -5.71
N PHE A 148 -3.48 1.00 -4.90
CA PHE A 148 -2.54 -0.06 -5.24
C PHE A 148 -3.14 -1.40 -4.86
N ALA A 149 -2.98 -2.41 -5.72
CA ALA A 149 -3.26 -3.78 -5.33
C ALA A 149 -2.29 -4.19 -4.21
N GLY A 150 -2.80 -4.85 -3.18
CA GLY A 150 -2.01 -5.30 -2.06
C GLY A 150 -2.51 -6.61 -1.48
N LEU A 151 -1.70 -7.16 -0.57
CA LEU A 151 -2.06 -8.30 0.26
C LEU A 151 -1.97 -7.89 1.72
N TRP A 152 -2.76 -8.51 2.57
CA TRP A 152 -2.70 -8.32 4.01
C TRP A 152 -2.59 -9.64 4.77
N GLU A 153 -2.07 -9.57 5.99
CA GLU A 153 -1.97 -10.67 6.94
C GLU A 153 -2.36 -10.18 8.33
N SER A 154 -2.81 -11.10 9.16
CA SER A 154 -2.99 -10.91 10.58
C SER A 154 -2.09 -11.90 11.31
N TRP A 155 -1.26 -11.38 12.20
CA TRP A 155 -0.40 -12.15 13.07
C TRP A 155 -0.90 -12.03 14.51
N HIS A 156 -0.82 -13.15 15.25
CA HIS A 156 -1.37 -13.30 16.62
C HIS A 156 -2.77 -12.69 16.78
N ASP A 157 -3.73 -13.19 15.99
CA ASP A 157 -5.15 -12.84 16.09
C ASP A 157 -5.45 -11.33 16.08
N GLY A 158 -4.63 -10.58 15.34
CA GLY A 158 -4.84 -9.14 15.13
C GLY A 158 -3.89 -8.25 15.91
N GLU A 159 -2.97 -8.80 16.71
CA GLU A 159 -1.91 -8.03 17.35
C GLU A 159 -1.12 -7.20 16.32
N ILE A 160 -0.82 -7.80 15.17
CA ILE A 160 -0.28 -7.08 14.01
C ILE A 160 -1.12 -7.40 12.79
N VAL A 161 -1.82 -6.39 12.26
CA VAL A 161 -2.41 -6.42 10.93
C VAL A 161 -1.49 -5.65 9.99
N SER A 162 -0.96 -6.33 8.97
CA SER A 162 0.07 -5.79 8.09
C SER A 162 -0.25 -6.03 6.63
N CYS A 163 0.33 -5.22 5.75
CA CYS A 163 0.11 -5.32 4.30
C CYS A 163 1.38 -5.16 3.49
N THR A 164 1.33 -5.62 2.24
CA THR A 164 2.37 -5.40 1.22
C THR A 164 1.72 -4.85 -0.05
N MET A 165 2.44 -3.99 -0.76
CA MET A 165 2.03 -3.46 -2.05
C MET A 165 2.49 -4.39 -3.17
N LEU A 166 1.61 -4.69 -4.12
CA LEU A 166 2.01 -5.43 -5.31
C LEU A 166 2.69 -4.49 -6.31
N THR A 167 3.78 -4.97 -6.90
CA THR A 167 4.55 -4.29 -7.96
C THR A 167 4.50 -5.12 -9.23
N THR A 168 4.72 -4.49 -10.37
CA THR A 168 4.73 -5.16 -11.68
C THR A 168 5.83 -4.58 -12.56
N GLU A 169 5.76 -4.75 -13.87
CA GLU A 169 6.66 -4.10 -14.82
C GLU A 169 6.25 -2.63 -15.01
N PRO A 170 7.22 -1.71 -15.14
CA PRO A 170 6.91 -0.31 -15.31
C PRO A 170 6.35 -0.04 -16.70
N ASN A 171 5.38 0.87 -16.76
CA ASN A 171 4.98 1.50 -18.02
C ASN A 171 6.10 2.44 -18.54
N GLU A 172 5.88 3.05 -19.70
CA GLU A 172 6.86 3.92 -20.35
C GLU A 172 7.28 5.12 -19.49
N GLU A 173 6.35 5.73 -18.76
CA GLU A 173 6.60 6.91 -17.92
C GLU A 173 7.50 6.58 -16.72
N VAL A 174 7.17 5.51 -15.99
CA VAL A 174 7.96 5.06 -14.83
C VAL A 174 9.33 4.53 -15.29
N ARG A 175 9.39 3.85 -16.44
CA ARG A 175 10.65 3.43 -17.05
C ARG A 175 11.52 4.62 -17.47
N GLY A 176 10.90 5.69 -17.96
CA GLY A 176 11.56 6.91 -18.41
C GLY A 176 12.37 7.62 -17.33
N VAL A 177 12.05 7.43 -16.04
CA VAL A 177 12.85 7.96 -14.91
C VAL A 177 13.94 6.99 -14.43
N GLY A 178 14.18 5.91 -15.17
CA GLY A 178 15.18 4.88 -14.82
C GLY A 178 14.71 3.94 -13.71
N HIS A 179 13.40 3.83 -13.51
CA HIS A 179 12.81 2.87 -12.59
C HIS A 179 12.45 1.56 -13.32
N HIS A 180 12.68 0.41 -12.69
CA HIS A 180 12.56 -0.91 -13.33
C HIS A 180 11.37 -1.74 -12.83
N ARG A 181 10.49 -1.13 -12.02
CA ARG A 181 9.27 -1.72 -11.44
C ARG A 181 8.12 -0.73 -11.44
#